data_AF-A0A1A7C3W6-F1
#
_entry.id   AF-A0A1A7C3W6-F1
#
_cell.length_a   1.000
_cell.length_b   1.000
_cell.length_c   1.000
_cell.angle_alpha   90.00
_cell.angle_beta   90.00
_cell.angle_gamma   90.00
#
_symmetry.space_group_name_H-M   'P 1'
#
loop_
_entity.id
_entity.type
_entity.pdbx_description
1 polymer ?
#
loop_
_entity_poly.entity_id
_entity_poly.type
_entity_poly.pdbx_seq_one_letter_code
_entity_poly.pdbx_strand_id
1 'polypeptide(L)'
;MGTAHDIWTAYRENAFGKYPKPFVAWLMVVEDAPKSRATVRDKSLHLPVFPEFLGASYLKRYDILCQRLVQEQLYTAASVIATPKEAITTGAYEDLSPLTSLKNFITSFAGHIAMEAASSAP
;
A
#
# COMPACT_ATOMS: atom_id res chain seq x y z
N MET A 1 9.78 -6.54 -11.40
CA MET A 1 8.52 -7.12 -11.93
C MET A 1 8.38 -8.45 -11.20
N GLY A 2 7.43 -8.61 -10.27
CA GLY A 2 7.47 -9.79 -9.40
C GLY A 2 6.34 -9.94 -8.38
N THR A 3 5.65 -8.87 -7.98
CA THR A 3 4.56 -8.96 -7.00
C THR A 3 3.19 -8.91 -7.68
N ALA A 4 2.62 -7.72 -7.84
CA ALA A 4 1.30 -7.55 -8.42
C ALA A 4 1.22 -8.01 -9.89
N HIS A 5 2.25 -7.73 -10.69
CA HIS A 5 2.25 -8.08 -12.11
C HIS A 5 2.16 -9.60 -12.34
N ASP A 6 2.81 -10.38 -11.48
CA ASP A 6 2.82 -11.84 -11.56
C ASP A 6 1.46 -12.40 -11.14
N ILE A 7 0.83 -11.82 -10.09
CA ILE A 7 -0.54 -12.15 -9.69
C ILE A 7 -1.52 -11.86 -10.82
N TRP A 8 -1.41 -10.70 -11.48
CA TRP A 8 -2.31 -10.34 -12.59
C TRP A 8 -2.05 -11.17 -13.84
N THR A 9 -0.80 -11.56 -14.09
CA THR A 9 -0.47 -12.52 -15.12
C THR A 9 -1.13 -13.86 -14.82
N ALA A 10 -0.94 -14.42 -13.63
CA ALA A 10 -1.57 -15.67 -13.21
C ALA A 10 -3.10 -15.62 -13.28
N TYR A 11 -3.72 -14.50 -12.90
CA TYR A 11 -5.16 -14.28 -13.04
C TYR A 11 -5.61 -14.31 -14.50
N ARG A 12 -4.91 -13.58 -15.38
CA ARG A 12 -5.19 -13.56 -16.83
C ARG A 12 -5.07 -14.95 -17.46
N GLU A 13 -4.05 -15.72 -17.06
CA GLU A 13 -3.83 -17.09 -17.54
C GLU A 13 -4.76 -18.13 -16.89
N ASN A 14 -5.74 -17.71 -16.07
CA ASN A 14 -6.64 -18.59 -15.32
C ASN A 14 -5.91 -19.59 -14.40
N ALA A 15 -4.71 -19.27 -13.93
CA ALA A 15 -3.94 -20.15 -13.04
C ALA A 15 -4.63 -20.35 -11.68
N PHE A 16 -5.49 -19.42 -11.28
CA PHE A 16 -6.34 -19.55 -10.10
C PHE A 16 -7.67 -20.27 -10.40
N GLY A 17 -8.00 -20.58 -11.66
CA GLY A 17 -9.33 -20.97 -12.12
C GLY A 17 -10.14 -19.78 -12.67
N LYS A 18 -11.37 -20.04 -13.13
CA LYS A 18 -12.29 -19.03 -13.66
C LYS A 18 -13.07 -18.34 -12.54
N TYR A 19 -12.36 -17.72 -11.60
CA TYR A 19 -12.95 -16.97 -10.49
C TYR A 19 -13.03 -15.47 -10.79
N PRO A 20 -13.88 -14.72 -10.06
CA PRO A 20 -13.85 -13.26 -10.07
C PRO A 20 -12.47 -12.69 -9.72
N LYS A 21 -12.25 -11.42 -10.05
CA LYS A 21 -10.97 -10.73 -9.80
C LYS A 21 -10.64 -10.77 -8.30
N PRO A 22 -9.47 -11.32 -7.89
CA PRO A 22 -9.11 -11.38 -6.48
C PRO A 22 -8.83 -9.99 -5.90
N PHE A 23 -9.04 -9.84 -4.59
CA PHE A 23 -8.56 -8.68 -3.85
C PHE A 23 -7.07 -8.80 -3.58
N VAL A 24 -6.29 -7.86 -4.11
CA VAL A 24 -4.84 -7.82 -3.91
C VAL A 24 -4.52 -6.52 -3.19
N ALA A 25 -3.84 -6.61 -2.05
CA ALA A 25 -3.56 -5.44 -1.23
C ALA A 25 -2.11 -5.41 -0.73
N TRP A 26 -1.64 -4.20 -0.42
CA TRP A 26 -0.31 -3.97 0.14
C TRP A 26 -0.44 -3.30 1.51
N LEU A 27 0.18 -3.86 2.53
CA LEU A 27 0.22 -3.25 3.85
C LEU A 27 1.66 -3.24 4.33
N MET A 28 2.13 -2.09 4.78
CA MET A 28 3.44 -1.97 5.38
C MET A 28 3.41 -1.15 6.66
N VAL A 29 4.22 -1.57 7.62
CA VAL A 29 4.40 -0.90 8.90
C VAL A 29 5.82 -0.37 8.96
N VAL A 30 5.95 0.89 9.35
CA VAL A 30 7.23 1.58 9.48
C VAL A 30 7.29 2.21 10.86
N GLU A 31 8.43 2.08 11.53
CA GLU A 31 8.63 2.74 12.82
C GLU A 31 8.52 4.26 12.63
N ASP A 32 7.67 4.87 13.43
CA ASP A 32 7.55 6.31 13.51
C ASP A 32 8.66 6.89 14.39
N ALA A 33 9.84 7.06 13.77
CA ALA A 33 11.01 7.65 14.40
C ALA A 33 11.41 8.96 13.71
N PRO A 34 12.13 9.88 14.40
CA PRO A 34 12.64 11.12 13.78
C PRO A 34 13.41 10.89 12.48
N LYS A 35 14.16 9.78 12.39
CA LYS A 35 14.91 9.41 11.17
C LYS A 35 14.00 8.99 10.00
N SER A 36 12.85 8.38 10.29
CA SER A 36 11.87 7.98 9.27
C SER A 36 11.13 9.19 8.67
N ARG A 37 11.00 10.27 9.46
CA ARG A 37 10.39 11.56 9.09
C ARG A 37 11.39 12.57 8.54
N ALA A 38 12.68 12.37 8.75
CA ALA A 38 13.71 13.27 8.26
C ALA A 38 13.78 13.25 6.72
N THR A 39 14.03 14.42 6.12
CA THR A 39 14.23 14.57 4.69
C THR A 39 15.48 13.81 4.25
N VAL A 40 15.38 13.01 3.18
CA VAL A 40 16.53 12.30 2.62
C VAL A 40 17.19 13.17 1.55
N ARG A 41 18.52 13.22 1.55
CA ARG A 41 19.27 13.97 0.54
C ARG A 41 19.26 13.21 -0.78
N ASP A 42 18.61 13.79 -1.78
CA ASP A 42 18.61 13.26 -3.14
C ASP A 42 19.92 13.62 -3.86
N LYS A 43 20.64 12.61 -4.33
CA LYS A 43 21.77 12.77 -5.26
C LYS A 43 21.54 11.87 -6.44
N SER A 44 21.27 12.45 -7.60
CA SER A 44 21.28 11.74 -8.87
C SER A 44 22.09 12.55 -9.87
N LEU A 45 23.14 11.92 -10.41
CA LEU A 45 24.08 12.54 -11.36
C LEU A 45 23.59 12.49 -12.81
N HIS A 46 22.74 11.51 -13.15
CA HIS A 46 22.43 11.19 -14.55
C HIS A 46 20.96 11.42 -14.91
N LEU A 47 20.04 11.34 -13.94
CA LEU A 47 18.62 11.52 -14.16
C LEU A 47 18.02 12.46 -13.12
N PRO A 48 17.19 13.42 -13.49
CA PRO A 48 16.53 14.28 -12.51
C PRO A 48 15.63 13.42 -11.61
N VAL A 49 15.65 13.73 -10.31
CA VAL A 49 14.72 13.14 -9.36
C VAL A 49 13.36 13.79 -9.56
N PHE A 50 12.29 12.99 -9.57
CA PHE A 50 10.94 13.54 -9.70
C PHE A 50 10.61 14.47 -8.51
N PRO A 51 9.90 15.59 -8.73
CA PRO A 51 9.67 16.62 -7.72
C PRO A 51 9.11 16.10 -6.40
N GLU A 52 8.21 15.13 -6.42
CA GLU A 52 7.57 14.53 -5.26
C GLU A 52 8.54 13.78 -4.33
N PHE A 53 9.73 13.41 -4.83
CA PHE A 53 10.75 12.74 -4.03
C PHE A 53 11.79 13.70 -3.46
N LEU A 54 11.86 14.94 -3.97
CA LEU A 54 12.84 15.94 -3.53
C LEU A 54 12.61 16.31 -2.07
N GLY A 55 13.57 15.95 -1.22
CA GLY A 55 13.47 16.19 0.23
C GLY A 55 12.40 15.35 0.91
N ALA A 56 11.80 14.37 0.23
CA ALA A 56 10.83 13.47 0.84
C ALA A 56 11.51 12.58 1.89
N SER A 57 10.85 12.45 3.04
CA SER A 57 11.25 11.49 4.08
C SER A 57 10.99 10.04 3.65
N TYR A 58 11.54 9.08 4.38
CA TYR A 58 11.27 7.66 4.10
C TYR A 58 9.77 7.33 4.17
N LEU A 59 9.07 7.82 5.20
CA LEU A 59 7.62 7.66 5.32
C LEU A 59 6.89 8.27 4.12
N LYS A 60 7.30 9.46 3.68
CA LYS A 60 6.67 10.11 2.52
C LYS A 60 6.91 9.34 1.22
N ARG A 61 8.11 8.77 1.03
CA ARG A 61 8.43 7.93 -0.13
C ARG A 61 7.57 6.66 -0.17
N TYR A 62 7.30 6.03 0.98
CA TYR A 62 6.42 4.87 1.07
C TYR A 62 4.95 5.20 0.84
N ASP A 63 4.49 6.36 1.32
CA ASP A 63 3.17 6.90 0.98
C ASP A 63 3.03 7.09 -0.54
N ILE A 64 4.00 7.73 -1.20
CA ILE A 64 4.01 7.89 -2.67
C ILE A 64 4.00 6.52 -3.39
N LEU A 65 4.79 5.56 -2.91
CA LEU A 65 4.77 4.19 -3.44
C LEU A 65 3.36 3.59 -3.35
N CYS A 66 2.74 3.60 -2.16
CA CYS A 66 1.40 3.05 -1.95
C CYS A 66 0.35 3.74 -2.82
N GLN A 67 0.41 5.07 -2.96
CA GLN A 67 -0.49 5.80 -3.84
C GLN A 67 -0.37 5.34 -5.29
N ARG A 68 0.86 5.23 -5.81
CA ARG A 68 1.11 4.75 -7.18
C ARG A 68 0.66 3.31 -7.39
N LEU A 69 0.90 2.43 -6.41
CA LEU A 69 0.43 1.03 -6.45
C LEU A 69 -1.09 0.93 -6.64
N VAL A 70 -1.87 1.82 -6.01
CA VAL A 70 -3.33 1.88 -6.17
C VAL A 70 -3.72 2.57 -7.47
N GLN A 71 -3.13 3.72 -7.78
CA GLN A 71 -3.45 4.53 -8.98
C GLN A 71 -3.15 3.79 -10.28
N GLU A 72 -2.09 2.98 -10.31
CA GLU A 72 -1.72 2.12 -11.44
C GLU A 72 -2.53 0.80 -11.46
N GLN A 73 -3.48 0.62 -10.54
CA GLN A 73 -4.34 -0.56 -10.41
C GLN A 73 -3.57 -1.88 -10.22
N LEU A 74 -2.33 -1.79 -9.72
CA LEU A 74 -1.54 -2.96 -9.35
C LEU A 74 -2.09 -3.60 -8.07
N TYR A 75 -2.62 -2.80 -7.17
CA TYR A 75 -3.27 -3.25 -5.93
C TYR A 75 -4.65 -2.59 -5.80
N THR A 76 -5.62 -3.34 -5.27
CA THR A 76 -6.96 -2.84 -4.96
C THR A 76 -6.92 -1.81 -3.83
N ALA A 77 -6.06 -2.04 -2.83
CA ALA A 77 -5.80 -1.11 -1.74
C ALA A 77 -4.34 -1.21 -1.29
N ALA A 78 -3.77 -0.10 -0.82
CA ALA A 78 -2.45 -0.08 -0.21
C ALA A 78 -2.47 0.78 1.04
N SER A 79 -1.68 0.43 2.05
CA SER A 79 -1.51 1.23 3.24
C SER A 79 -0.09 1.21 3.78
N VAL A 80 0.35 2.39 4.23
CA VAL A 80 1.55 2.57 5.04
C VAL A 80 1.13 3.11 6.40
N ILE A 81 1.53 2.38 7.44
CA ILE A 81 1.28 2.72 8.84
C ILE A 81 2.59 3.22 9.46
N ALA A 82 2.59 4.42 10.02
CA ALA A 82 3.66 4.89 10.89
C ALA A 82 3.28 4.61 12.34
N THR A 83 4.09 3.85 13.09
CA THR A 83 3.78 3.55 14.50
C THR A 83 5.02 3.71 15.38
N PRO A 84 4.95 4.46 16.50
CA PRO A 84 6.07 4.56 17.42
C PRO A 84 6.43 3.19 18.00
N LYS A 85 7.71 2.95 18.26
CA LYS A 85 8.18 1.68 18.84
C LYS A 85 7.52 1.39 20.19
N GLU A 86 7.22 2.43 20.95
CA GLU A 86 6.61 2.37 22.28
C GLU A 86 5.12 2.01 22.23
N ALA A 87 4.49 2.05 21.05
CA ALA A 87 3.04 1.82 20.87
C ALA A 87 2.62 0.34 20.88
N ILE A 88 3.50 -0.58 21.32
CA ILE A 88 3.24 -2.02 21.31
C ILE A 88 1.98 -2.43 22.09
N THR A 89 1.65 -1.72 23.17
CA THR A 89 0.47 -2.00 24.00
C THR A 89 -0.72 -1.11 23.66
N THR A 90 -0.50 0.06 23.07
CA THR A 90 -1.56 1.03 22.77
C THR A 90 -2.13 0.85 21.37
N GLY A 91 -1.35 0.26 20.45
CA GLY A 91 -1.70 0.19 19.03
C GLY A 91 -1.75 1.55 18.35
N ALA A 92 -1.11 2.58 18.92
CA ALA A 92 -1.10 3.92 18.33
C ALA A 92 -0.35 3.93 16.98
N TYR A 93 -0.97 4.54 15.99
CA TYR A 93 -0.39 4.72 14.67
C TYR A 93 -0.91 5.98 13.99
N GLU A 94 -0.23 6.39 12.92
CA GLU A 94 -0.62 7.48 12.05
C GLU A 94 -0.70 7.02 10.59
N ASP A 95 -1.69 7.59 9.89
CA ASP A 95 -1.84 7.51 8.45
C ASP A 95 -1.17 8.72 7.79
N LEU A 96 -0.51 8.50 6.64
CA LEU A 96 0.19 9.56 5.91
C LEU A 96 -0.70 10.27 4.87
N SER A 97 -1.71 9.57 4.34
CA SER A 97 -2.69 10.11 3.41
C SER A 97 -4.03 9.36 3.51
N PRO A 98 -5.16 9.98 3.14
CA PRO A 98 -6.45 9.29 3.14
C PRO A 98 -6.49 8.06 2.23
N LEU A 99 -5.87 8.15 1.05
CA LEU A 99 -5.84 7.05 0.06
C LEU A 99 -5.10 5.83 0.61
N THR A 100 -4.01 6.05 1.34
CA THR A 100 -3.16 4.98 1.88
C THR A 100 -3.39 4.73 3.37
N SER A 101 -4.54 5.18 3.90
CA SER A 101 -4.89 4.99 5.30
C SER A 101 -5.26 3.54 5.60
N LEU A 102 -4.98 3.07 6.82
CA LEU A 102 -5.42 1.76 7.27
C LEU A 102 -6.95 1.65 7.23
N LYS A 103 -7.64 2.75 7.56
CA LYS A 103 -9.11 2.82 7.45
C LYS A 103 -9.59 2.51 6.04
N ASN A 104 -9.07 3.20 5.02
CA ASN A 104 -9.45 2.95 3.63
C ASN A 104 -9.14 1.52 3.18
N PHE A 105 -7.99 0.99 3.61
CA PHE A 105 -7.59 -0.39 3.36
C PHE A 105 -8.60 -1.39 3.93
N ILE A 106 -8.93 -1.28 5.22
CA ILE A 106 -9.84 -2.22 5.90
C ILE A 106 -11.25 -2.08 5.36
N THR A 107 -11.73 -0.87 5.09
CA THR A 107 -13.05 -0.66 4.46
C THR A 107 -13.14 -1.32 3.09
N SER A 108 -12.11 -1.18 2.26
CA SER A 108 -12.05 -1.82 0.94
C SER A 108 -12.07 -3.35 1.05
N PHE A 109 -11.31 -3.90 2.01
CA PHE A 109 -11.26 -5.34 2.22
C PHE A 109 -12.56 -5.90 2.79
N ALA A 110 -13.15 -5.24 3.79
CA ALA A 110 -14.45 -5.60 4.35
C ALA A 110 -15.54 -5.60 3.29
N GLY A 111 -15.55 -4.59 2.40
CA GLY A 111 -16.45 -4.55 1.25
C GLY A 111 -16.27 -5.76 0.32
N HIS A 112 -15.02 -6.14 0.04
CA HIS A 112 -14.75 -7.34 -0.77
C HIS A 112 -15.25 -8.63 -0.12
N ILE A 113 -15.01 -8.81 1.19
CA ILE A 113 -15.51 -9.97 1.94
C ILE A 113 -17.04 -10.03 1.92
N ALA A 114 -17.72 -8.89 2.13
CA ALA A 114 -19.17 -8.84 2.12
C ALA A 114 -19.76 -9.24 0.75
N MET A 115 -19.14 -8.80 -0.35
CA MET A 115 -19.54 -9.19 -1.70
C MET A 115 -19.34 -10.69 -1.95
N GLU A 116 -18.21 -11.24 -1.51
CA GLU A 116 -17.91 -12.67 -1.67
C GLU A 116 -18.89 -13.54 -0.87
N ALA A 117 -19.18 -13.15 0.37
CA ALA A 117 -20.15 -13.83 1.22
C ALA A 117 -21.56 -13.82 0.63
N ALA A 118 -21.97 -12.69 0.05
CA ALA A 118 -23.27 -12.58 -0.63
C ALA A 118 -23.34 -13.41 -1.93
N SER A 119 -22.22 -13.57 -2.63
CA SER A 119 -22.13 -14.35 -3.87
C SER A 119 -22.08 -15.86 -3.61
N SER A 120 -21.61 -16.26 -2.43
CA SER A 120 -21.53 -17.66 -1.98
C SER A 120 -22.76 -18.13 -1.21
N ALA A 121 -23.73 -17.24 -0.95
CA ALA A 121 -25.00 -17.60 -0.32
C ALA A 121 -25.81 -18.48 -1.28
N PRO A 122 -26.39 -19.60 -0.79
CA PRO A 122 -27.16 -20.53 -1.61
C PRO A 122 -28.43 -19.93 -2.21
#